data_AF-A0A395S9Q1-F1
#
_entry.id   AF-A0A395S9Q1-F1
#
_cell.length_a   1.000
_cell.length_b   1.000
_cell.length_c   1.000
_cell.angle_alpha   90.00
_cell.angle_beta   90.00
_cell.angle_gamma   90.00
#
_symmetry.space_group_name_H-M   'P 1'
#
loop_
_entity.id
_entity.type
_entity.pdbx_description
1 polymer ?
#
loop_
_entity_poly.entity_id
_entity_poly.type
_entity_poly.pdbx_seq_one_letter_code
_entity_poly.pdbx_strand_id
1 'polypeptide(L)'
;MWNILPYFTRLEALELHGSSNTLNNANNGFRLRDARPLANLKFAKLSAYIPQDVATYVLRSNTSLERLELGMLDDPRSGDVGIDSADNLNFGGREIGGVIPRPLGSFFLNCSPLFRDLKYLHLCQPCNSRGDYFNQTNAWSTCADSAALESWKNLLAASFQSLETLVLDQRPGAGIEDNEGFSEEEFLNTGSSGLGNKALIDSLGSMLTSESKLPRLSQVYLYGFIVKSHLRRKASGETPGDTLLHGLARRGVKCEARRGKWCLFDQESGTTSWAKWNGDGCTHIHHEYMGVRWYTVLAKT
;
A
#
# COMPACT_ATOMS: atom_id res chain seq x y z
N MET A 1 -0.70 -7.48 -24.39
CA MET A 1 0.26 -6.37 -24.22
C MET A 1 1.48 -6.78 -23.40
N TRP A 2 1.31 -7.36 -22.20
CA TRP A 2 2.41 -7.72 -21.27
C TRP A 2 3.56 -8.57 -21.86
N ASN A 3 3.30 -9.42 -22.86
CA ASN A 3 4.30 -10.27 -23.51
C ASN A 3 5.42 -9.51 -24.26
N ILE A 4 5.30 -8.19 -24.43
CA ILE A 4 6.36 -7.40 -25.08
C ILE A 4 7.51 -7.04 -24.12
N LEU A 5 7.29 -7.13 -22.80
CA LEU A 5 8.28 -6.69 -21.81
C LEU A 5 9.68 -7.33 -22.01
N PRO A 6 9.81 -8.64 -22.27
CA PRO A 6 11.13 -9.26 -22.45
C PRO A 6 11.95 -8.74 -23.64
N TYR A 7 11.32 -8.05 -24.59
CA TYR A 7 12.01 -7.52 -25.76
C TYR A 7 12.71 -6.18 -25.48
N PHE A 8 12.43 -5.53 -24.35
CA PHE A 8 13.11 -4.29 -23.94
C PHE A 8 14.42 -4.58 -23.20
N THR A 9 15.42 -5.09 -23.91
CA THR A 9 16.68 -5.57 -23.32
C THR A 9 17.57 -4.50 -22.68
N ARG A 10 17.33 -3.22 -22.98
CA ARG A 10 18.05 -2.06 -22.45
C ARG A 10 17.20 -1.19 -21.52
N LEU A 11 16.05 -1.69 -21.07
CA LEU A 11 15.15 -0.92 -20.22
C LEU A 11 15.77 -0.68 -18.84
N GLU A 12 15.92 0.59 -18.46
CA GLU A 12 16.43 0.99 -17.14
C GLU A 12 15.32 1.42 -16.18
N ALA A 13 14.20 1.91 -16.71
CA ALA A 13 13.07 2.41 -15.94
C ALA A 13 11.76 1.87 -16.52
N LEU A 14 10.88 1.37 -15.65
CA LEU A 14 9.59 0.82 -16.02
C LEU A 14 8.50 1.34 -15.08
N GLU A 15 7.49 2.00 -15.63
CA GLU A 15 6.27 2.36 -14.90
C GLU A 15 5.06 1.69 -15.56
N LEU A 16 4.32 0.90 -14.79
CA LEU A 16 3.13 0.19 -15.23
C LEU A 16 1.94 0.58 -14.35
N HIS A 17 0.88 1.01 -15.01
CA HIS A 17 -0.39 1.37 -14.40
C HIS A 17 -1.48 0.46 -14.98
N GLY A 18 -1.95 -0.48 -14.17
CA GLY A 18 -2.96 -1.46 -14.58
C GLY A 18 -4.37 -0.89 -14.52
N SER A 19 -5.26 -1.36 -15.40
CA SER A 19 -6.69 -1.07 -15.31
C SER A 19 -7.48 -2.36 -15.07
N SER A 20 -8.62 -2.28 -14.37
CA SER A 20 -9.45 -3.45 -14.06
C SER A 20 -9.84 -4.23 -15.32
N ASN A 21 -10.11 -3.52 -16.42
CA ASN A 21 -10.43 -4.09 -17.73
C ASN A 21 -9.31 -4.96 -18.34
N THR A 22 -8.07 -4.84 -17.85
CA THR A 22 -6.92 -5.62 -18.37
C THR A 22 -6.81 -7.02 -17.78
N LEU A 23 -7.50 -7.31 -16.67
CA LEU A 23 -7.46 -8.60 -15.97
C LEU A 23 -8.32 -9.67 -16.67
N ASN A 24 -9.43 -9.30 -17.30
CA ASN A 24 -10.26 -10.23 -18.10
C ASN A 24 -9.51 -10.85 -19.30
N ASN A 25 -8.40 -10.24 -19.72
CA ASN A 25 -7.54 -10.74 -20.80
C ASN A 25 -6.33 -11.55 -20.29
N ALA A 26 -6.20 -11.75 -18.98
CA ALA A 26 -5.03 -12.35 -18.33
C ALA A 26 -4.98 -13.89 -18.39
N ASN A 27 -6.08 -14.56 -18.72
CA ASN A 27 -6.13 -16.04 -18.78
C ASN A 27 -5.47 -16.66 -20.03
N ASN A 28 -4.92 -15.85 -20.95
CA ASN A 28 -4.18 -16.34 -22.10
C ASN A 28 -2.67 -16.43 -21.81
N GLY A 29 -2.27 -17.41 -20.99
CA GLY A 29 -0.93 -17.98 -20.90
C GLY A 29 0.26 -17.03 -21.11
N PHE A 30 0.53 -16.17 -20.12
CA PHE A 30 1.72 -15.31 -20.14
C PHE A 30 3.00 -16.16 -20.13
N ARG A 31 3.76 -16.11 -21.22
CA ARG A 31 5.09 -16.77 -21.32
C ARG A 31 6.20 -16.00 -20.57
N LEU A 32 5.84 -15.17 -19.59
CA LEU A 32 6.80 -14.37 -18.82
C LEU A 32 7.59 -15.20 -17.81
N ARG A 33 7.01 -16.33 -17.35
CA ARG A 33 7.69 -17.24 -16.41
C ARG A 33 9.05 -17.71 -16.94
N ASP A 34 9.12 -18.06 -18.22
CA ASP A 34 10.34 -18.59 -18.86
C ASP A 34 11.16 -17.50 -19.58
N ALA A 35 10.64 -16.27 -19.67
CA ALA A 35 11.35 -15.17 -20.29
C ALA A 35 12.60 -14.76 -19.48
N ARG A 36 13.59 -14.17 -20.14
CA ARG A 36 14.78 -13.62 -19.47
C ARG A 36 14.38 -12.36 -18.67
N PRO A 37 14.87 -12.17 -17.44
CA PRO A 37 14.63 -10.95 -16.67
C PRO A 37 15.20 -9.70 -17.35
N LEU A 38 14.71 -8.53 -16.95
CA LEU A 38 15.17 -7.24 -17.45
C LEU A 38 16.49 -6.87 -16.77
N ALA A 39 17.61 -7.34 -17.32
CA ALA A 39 18.93 -7.27 -16.68
C ALA A 39 19.46 -5.86 -16.38
N ASN A 40 18.91 -4.82 -16.99
CA ASN A 40 19.34 -3.42 -16.80
C ASN A 40 18.33 -2.59 -16.01
N LEU A 41 17.24 -3.21 -15.52
CA LEU A 41 16.15 -2.48 -14.88
C LEU A 41 16.56 -2.01 -13.49
N LYS A 42 16.72 -0.69 -13.33
CA LYS A 42 17.09 -0.03 -12.08
C LYS A 42 15.89 0.49 -11.31
N PHE A 43 14.86 0.93 -12.03
CA PHE A 43 13.65 1.49 -11.44
C PHE A 43 12.40 0.78 -11.95
N ALA A 44 11.55 0.33 -11.04
CA ALA A 44 10.24 -0.20 -11.36
C ALA A 44 9.15 0.40 -10.47
N LYS A 45 8.05 0.82 -11.10
CA LYS A 45 6.81 1.22 -10.42
C LYS A 45 5.64 0.44 -10.98
N LEU A 46 4.96 -0.32 -10.13
CA LEU A 46 3.82 -1.14 -10.48
C LEU A 46 2.62 -0.66 -9.66
N SER A 47 1.58 -0.18 -10.32
CA SER A 47 0.43 0.45 -9.66
C SER A 47 -0.91 -0.03 -10.22
N ALA A 48 -1.93 -0.06 -9.37
CA ALA A 48 -3.27 -0.53 -9.67
C ALA A 48 -3.30 -2.01 -10.12
N TYR A 49 -4.14 -2.36 -11.08
CA TYR A 49 -4.49 -3.74 -11.43
C TYR A 49 -3.44 -4.43 -12.32
N ILE A 50 -2.29 -4.76 -11.73
CA ILE A 50 -1.19 -5.45 -12.40
C ILE A 50 -1.34 -6.96 -12.22
N PRO A 51 -1.33 -7.77 -13.29
CA PRO A 51 -1.36 -9.22 -13.15
C PRO A 51 -0.19 -9.75 -12.33
N GLN A 52 -0.45 -10.72 -11.45
CA GLN A 52 0.55 -11.32 -10.56
C GLN A 52 1.80 -11.80 -11.31
N ASP A 53 1.64 -12.48 -12.44
CA ASP A 53 2.76 -12.96 -13.26
C ASP A 53 3.65 -11.83 -13.80
N VAL A 54 3.06 -10.67 -14.10
CA VAL A 54 3.80 -9.48 -14.56
C VAL A 54 4.61 -8.91 -13.39
N ALA A 55 4.00 -8.80 -12.21
CA ALA A 55 4.70 -8.36 -11.01
C ALA A 55 5.88 -9.30 -10.67
N THR A 56 5.63 -10.61 -10.62
CA THR A 56 6.67 -11.61 -10.37
C THR A 56 7.77 -11.56 -11.43
N TYR A 57 7.43 -11.38 -12.70
CA TYR A 57 8.42 -11.23 -13.77
C TYR A 57 9.33 -10.01 -13.57
N VAL A 58 8.77 -8.84 -13.25
CA VAL A 58 9.55 -7.61 -13.04
C VAL A 58 10.51 -7.77 -11.86
N LEU A 59 10.06 -8.38 -10.76
CA LEU A 59 10.86 -8.64 -9.56
C LEU A 59 12.02 -9.62 -9.77
N ARG A 60 12.03 -10.40 -10.87
CA ARG A 60 13.19 -11.22 -11.25
C ARG A 60 14.40 -10.39 -11.67
N SER A 61 14.25 -9.06 -11.82
CA SER A 61 15.35 -8.11 -12.08
C SER A 61 16.07 -7.70 -10.78
N ASN A 62 16.07 -8.58 -9.77
CA ASN A 62 16.63 -8.36 -8.42
C ASN A 62 18.11 -7.98 -8.36
N THR A 63 18.88 -8.31 -9.41
CA THR A 63 20.31 -8.00 -9.47
C THR A 63 20.60 -6.59 -9.96
N SER A 64 19.62 -5.91 -10.58
CA SER A 64 19.79 -4.56 -11.13
C SER A 64 18.87 -3.52 -10.48
N LEU A 65 17.78 -3.96 -9.83
CA LEU A 65 16.80 -3.06 -9.24
C LEU A 65 17.39 -2.28 -8.07
N GLU A 66 17.37 -0.95 -8.19
CA GLU A 66 17.82 0.02 -7.19
C GLU A 66 16.64 0.68 -6.46
N ARG A 67 15.52 0.87 -7.18
CA ARG A 67 14.29 1.50 -6.68
C ARG A 67 13.05 0.73 -7.12
N LEU A 68 12.19 0.41 -6.16
CA LEU A 68 10.95 -0.32 -6.38
C LEU A 68 9.78 0.37 -5.70
N GLU A 69 8.69 0.57 -6.44
CA GLU A 69 7.44 1.14 -5.92
C GLU A 69 6.26 0.25 -6.28
N LEU A 70 5.55 -0.23 -5.27
CA LEU A 70 4.46 -1.18 -5.41
C LEU A 70 3.19 -0.59 -4.80
N GLY A 71 2.16 -0.44 -5.63
CA GLY A 71 0.80 -0.06 -5.23
C GLY A 71 -0.21 -0.89 -6.02
N MET A 72 0.02 -2.21 -6.06
CA MET A 72 -0.70 -3.15 -6.91
C MET A 72 -1.98 -3.64 -6.22
N LEU A 73 -3.02 -3.86 -7.01
CA LEU A 73 -4.35 -4.26 -6.57
C LEU A 73 -4.72 -5.61 -7.18
N ASP A 74 -5.43 -6.41 -6.40
CA ASP A 74 -6.09 -7.64 -6.86
C ASP A 74 -7.39 -7.30 -7.62
N ASP A 75 -8.00 -8.30 -8.24
CA ASP A 75 -9.24 -8.16 -8.99
C ASP A 75 -10.33 -7.50 -8.11
N PRO A 76 -11.05 -6.49 -8.66
CA PRO A 76 -12.11 -5.82 -7.92
C PRO A 76 -13.24 -6.81 -7.61
N ARG A 77 -13.93 -6.60 -6.50
CA ARG A 77 -15.08 -7.39 -6.05
C ARG A 77 -16.28 -6.47 -5.91
N SER A 78 -17.39 -6.82 -6.53
CA SER A 78 -18.64 -6.08 -6.38
C SER A 78 -19.25 -6.31 -4.99
N GLY A 79 -19.96 -5.31 -4.48
CA GLY A 79 -20.66 -5.38 -3.18
C GLY A 79 -21.68 -6.53 -3.08
N ASP A 80 -22.30 -6.88 -4.22
CA ASP A 80 -23.34 -7.92 -4.30
C ASP A 80 -22.82 -9.36 -4.20
N VAL A 81 -21.52 -9.58 -4.43
CA VAL A 81 -20.93 -10.92 -4.41
C VAL A 81 -20.57 -11.23 -2.97
N GLY A 82 -21.48 -11.93 -2.30
CA GLY A 82 -21.39 -12.44 -0.92
C GLY A 82 -19.94 -12.56 -0.44
N ILE A 83 -19.51 -11.54 0.30
CA ILE A 83 -18.22 -11.50 0.96
C ILE A 83 -18.19 -12.67 1.93
N ASP A 84 -17.19 -13.53 1.77
CA ASP A 84 -17.02 -14.71 2.60
C ASP A 84 -17.04 -14.30 4.08
N SER A 85 -17.68 -15.09 4.93
CA SER A 85 -17.80 -14.84 6.37
C SER A 85 -16.44 -14.58 7.06
N ALA A 86 -15.36 -15.11 6.49
CA ALA A 86 -13.97 -14.88 6.91
C ALA A 86 -13.47 -13.45 6.67
N ASP A 87 -13.98 -12.76 5.64
CA ASP A 87 -13.71 -11.36 5.34
C ASP A 87 -14.70 -10.40 6.04
N ASN A 88 -15.64 -10.94 6.82
CA ASN A 88 -16.78 -10.24 7.39
C ASN A 88 -16.92 -10.41 8.91
N LEU A 89 -15.80 -10.52 9.65
CA LEU A 89 -15.80 -10.70 11.11
C LEU A 89 -16.55 -9.61 11.92
N ASN A 90 -17.03 -8.53 11.30
CA ASN A 90 -17.73 -7.43 11.97
C ASN A 90 -19.20 -7.25 11.59
N PHE A 91 -19.74 -8.01 10.64
CA PHE A 91 -21.09 -7.75 10.12
C PHE A 91 -22.05 -8.91 10.40
N GLY A 92 -22.74 -8.80 11.54
CA GLY A 92 -24.00 -9.51 11.74
C GLY A 92 -25.10 -8.90 10.87
N GLY A 93 -25.24 -9.39 9.63
CA GLY A 93 -26.48 -9.32 8.85
C GLY A 93 -27.00 -7.93 8.41
N ARG A 94 -26.14 -6.92 8.20
CA ARG A 94 -26.53 -5.64 7.56
C ARG A 94 -26.06 -5.57 6.11
N GLU A 95 -26.80 -4.80 5.30
CA GLU A 95 -26.42 -4.40 3.95
C GLU A 95 -25.00 -3.83 3.95
N ILE A 96 -24.15 -4.38 3.10
CA ILE A 96 -22.75 -3.98 2.95
C ILE A 96 -22.72 -2.87 1.91
N GLY A 97 -21.98 -1.79 2.17
CA GLY A 97 -21.83 -0.68 1.22
C GLY A 97 -21.09 -1.14 -0.04
N GLY A 98 -19.77 -1.37 0.09
CA GLY A 98 -18.93 -1.93 -0.97
C GLY A 98 -17.69 -2.64 -0.43
N VAL A 99 -16.92 -3.28 -1.32
CA VAL A 99 -15.65 -3.93 -0.97
C VAL A 99 -14.50 -2.97 -1.25
N ILE A 100 -13.75 -2.61 -0.20
CA ILE A 100 -12.54 -1.79 -0.37
C ILE A 100 -11.56 -2.55 -1.30
N PRO A 101 -10.91 -1.86 -2.27
CA PRO A 101 -9.93 -2.46 -3.15
C PRO A 101 -8.90 -3.28 -2.40
N ARG A 102 -8.66 -4.50 -2.87
CA ARG A 102 -7.79 -5.46 -2.19
C ARG A 102 -6.35 -5.29 -2.68
N PRO A 103 -5.35 -5.24 -1.79
CA PRO A 103 -3.96 -5.24 -2.23
C PRO A 103 -3.60 -6.57 -2.90
N LEU A 104 -2.73 -6.52 -3.92
CA LEU A 104 -2.25 -7.72 -4.57
C LEU A 104 -1.35 -8.51 -3.61
N GLY A 105 -1.75 -9.74 -3.29
CA GLY A 105 -0.98 -10.69 -2.50
C GLY A 105 -0.19 -11.68 -3.36
N SER A 106 0.60 -12.52 -2.69
CA SER A 106 1.28 -13.70 -3.27
C SER A 106 2.18 -13.45 -4.49
N PHE A 107 2.55 -12.21 -4.79
CA PHE A 107 3.39 -11.86 -5.95
C PHE A 107 4.90 -12.13 -5.71
N PHE A 108 5.30 -12.33 -4.45
CA PHE A 108 6.69 -12.58 -4.05
C PHE A 108 6.77 -13.65 -2.96
N LEU A 109 7.08 -14.88 -3.37
CA LEU A 109 7.09 -16.08 -2.51
C LEU A 109 8.46 -16.29 -1.84
N ASN A 110 8.48 -17.08 -0.74
CA ASN A 110 9.66 -17.35 0.12
C ASN A 110 10.92 -17.88 -0.61
N CYS A 111 10.82 -18.27 -1.89
CA CYS A 111 11.94 -18.77 -2.72
C CYS A 111 12.50 -17.72 -3.68
N SER A 112 12.17 -16.45 -3.50
CA SER A 112 12.56 -15.39 -4.42
C SER A 112 14.02 -14.95 -4.22
N PRO A 113 14.71 -14.55 -5.31
CA PRO A 113 16.13 -14.14 -5.27
C PRO A 113 16.35 -12.86 -4.43
N LEU A 114 17.53 -12.79 -3.80
CA LEU A 114 17.98 -11.63 -3.00
C LEU A 114 18.20 -10.40 -3.89
N PHE A 115 17.74 -9.24 -3.43
CA PHE A 115 18.05 -7.96 -4.05
C PHE A 115 19.46 -7.52 -3.65
N ARG A 116 20.31 -7.25 -4.64
CA ARG A 116 21.70 -6.84 -4.40
C ARG A 116 21.83 -5.34 -4.17
N ASP A 117 21.08 -4.57 -4.95
CA ASP A 117 21.26 -3.12 -5.07
C ASP A 117 20.01 -2.31 -4.71
N LEU A 118 18.95 -2.95 -4.19
CA LEU A 118 17.69 -2.27 -3.87
C LEU A 118 17.85 -1.35 -2.66
N LYS A 119 17.97 -0.05 -2.90
CA LYS A 119 18.16 0.99 -1.87
C LYS A 119 16.87 1.65 -1.45
N TYR A 120 15.89 1.71 -2.35
CA TYR A 120 14.61 2.37 -2.09
C TYR A 120 13.45 1.42 -2.35
N LEU A 121 12.57 1.31 -1.37
CA LEU A 121 11.34 0.53 -1.48
C LEU A 121 10.14 1.37 -1.02
N HIS A 122 9.12 1.47 -1.86
CA HIS A 122 7.83 2.06 -1.53
C HIS A 122 6.74 1.00 -1.65
N LEU A 123 6.07 0.76 -0.53
CA LEU A 123 4.97 -0.19 -0.39
C LEU A 123 3.70 0.57 -0.07
N CYS A 124 2.76 0.52 -1.00
CA CYS A 124 1.50 1.24 -0.95
C CYS A 124 0.36 0.23 -1.03
N GLN A 125 -0.60 0.30 -0.11
CA GLN A 125 -1.82 -0.51 -0.19
C GLN A 125 -3.04 0.27 0.26
N PRO A 126 -4.23 -0.04 -0.28
CA PRO A 126 -5.46 0.28 0.41
C PRO A 126 -5.41 -0.28 1.83
N CYS A 127 -6.10 0.36 2.76
CA CYS A 127 -6.22 -0.18 4.11
C CYS A 127 -7.61 0.05 4.66
N ASN A 128 -7.96 -0.77 5.64
CA ASN A 128 -9.13 -0.54 6.46
C ASN A 128 -8.84 0.60 7.44
N SER A 129 -9.07 1.85 7.05
CA SER A 129 -9.30 2.85 8.09
C SER A 129 -10.63 2.55 8.71
N ARG A 130 -10.60 2.00 9.91
CA ARG A 130 -11.63 2.34 10.88
C ARG A 130 -11.43 3.81 11.26
N GLY A 131 -11.81 4.71 10.37
CA GLY A 131 -12.26 6.03 10.80
C GLY A 131 -13.43 5.74 11.72
N ASP A 132 -13.40 6.24 12.95
CA ASP A 132 -14.31 5.81 14.02
C ASP A 132 -15.79 6.11 13.70
N TYR A 133 -16.08 6.68 12.52
CA TYR A 133 -17.38 7.21 12.11
C TYR A 133 -17.91 6.78 10.72
N PHE A 134 -17.07 6.67 9.65
CA PHE A 134 -17.59 6.57 8.26
C PHE A 134 -17.41 5.21 7.56
N ASN A 135 -16.36 4.45 7.89
CA ASN A 135 -16.06 3.20 7.18
C ASN A 135 -16.73 1.95 7.80
N GLN A 136 -17.79 2.15 8.59
CA GLN A 136 -18.43 1.06 9.32
C GLN A 136 -19.32 0.18 8.44
N THR A 137 -19.46 0.46 7.14
CA THR A 137 -20.33 -0.28 6.19
C THR A 137 -19.57 -0.98 5.08
N ASN A 138 -18.29 -0.65 4.86
CA ASN A 138 -17.48 -1.22 3.79
C ASN A 138 -16.71 -2.46 4.26
N ALA A 139 -16.63 -3.46 3.38
CA ALA A 139 -15.94 -4.71 3.65
C ALA A 139 -14.43 -4.63 3.37
N TRP A 140 -13.66 -5.40 4.13
CA TRP A 140 -12.20 -5.48 4.00
C TRP A 140 -11.74 -6.94 4.03
N SER A 141 -11.02 -7.36 2.99
CA SER A 141 -10.53 -8.73 2.91
C SER A 141 -9.27 -8.93 3.77
N THR A 142 -9.43 -9.58 4.92
CA THR A 142 -8.31 -9.86 5.83
C THR A 142 -7.37 -10.91 5.24
N CYS A 143 -7.89 -11.81 4.40
CA CYS A 143 -7.08 -12.78 3.68
C CYS A 143 -6.18 -12.09 2.64
N ALA A 144 -6.71 -11.14 1.87
CA ALA A 144 -5.92 -10.39 0.89
C ALA A 144 -4.85 -9.52 1.56
N ASP A 145 -5.20 -8.82 2.64
CA ASP A 145 -4.26 -8.05 3.46
C ASP A 145 -3.12 -8.94 3.99
N SER A 146 -3.46 -10.10 4.56
CA SER A 146 -2.47 -11.05 5.07
C SER A 146 -1.52 -11.57 3.97
N ALA A 147 -2.05 -11.87 2.79
CA ALA A 147 -1.26 -12.35 1.64
C ALA A 147 -0.33 -11.24 1.07
N ALA A 148 -0.78 -9.99 1.08
CA ALA A 148 0.02 -8.83 0.70
C ALA A 148 1.14 -8.58 1.71
N LEU A 149 0.81 -8.58 3.00
CA LEU A 149 1.79 -8.39 4.08
C LEU A 149 2.88 -9.48 4.09
N GLU A 150 2.54 -10.74 3.81
CA GLU A 150 3.56 -11.79 3.70
C GLU A 150 4.47 -11.56 2.48
N SER A 151 3.93 -11.08 1.36
CA SER A 151 4.74 -10.70 0.19
C SER A 151 5.67 -9.53 0.50
N TRP A 152 5.19 -8.52 1.24
CA TRP A 152 5.98 -7.38 1.69
C TRP A 152 7.10 -7.81 2.64
N LYS A 153 6.80 -8.72 3.56
CA LYS A 153 7.78 -9.30 4.48
C LYS A 153 8.87 -10.04 3.75
N ASN A 154 8.52 -10.85 2.76
CA ASN A 154 9.49 -11.55 1.91
C ASN A 154 10.35 -10.58 1.10
N LEU A 155 9.75 -9.52 0.57
CA LEU A 155 10.48 -8.50 -0.19
C LEU A 155 11.47 -7.74 0.69
N LEU A 156 11.06 -7.37 1.90
CA LEU A 156 11.93 -6.76 2.89
C LEU A 156 13.08 -7.71 3.26
N ALA A 157 12.78 -8.99 3.52
CA ALA A 157 13.78 -10.03 3.77
C ALA A 157 14.79 -10.18 2.63
N ALA A 158 14.33 -10.15 1.39
CA ALA A 158 15.19 -10.21 0.22
C ALA A 158 16.06 -8.95 0.04
N SER A 159 15.73 -7.85 0.72
CA SER A 159 16.40 -6.54 0.58
C SER A 159 17.21 -6.12 1.81
N PHE A 160 17.38 -7.03 2.78
CA PHE A 160 18.02 -6.77 4.08
C PHE A 160 19.40 -6.09 4.00
N GLN A 161 20.21 -6.45 3.01
CA GLN A 161 21.58 -5.96 2.91
C GLN A 161 21.72 -4.60 2.21
N SER A 162 20.71 -4.18 1.44
CA SER A 162 20.82 -3.03 0.54
C SER A 162 19.85 -1.89 0.87
N LEU A 163 18.75 -2.17 1.57
CA LEU A 163 17.67 -1.20 1.75
C LEU A 163 18.09 -0.03 2.67
N GLU A 164 18.02 1.19 2.13
CA GLU A 164 18.38 2.44 2.82
C GLU A 164 17.15 3.28 3.17
N THR A 165 16.16 3.31 2.27
CA THR A 165 14.92 4.08 2.41
C THR A 165 13.70 3.20 2.22
N LEU A 166 12.77 3.26 3.18
CA LEU A 166 11.48 2.58 3.11
C LEU A 166 10.33 3.59 3.18
N VAL A 167 9.36 3.45 2.29
CA VAL A 167 8.09 4.18 2.35
C VAL A 167 6.97 3.17 2.56
N LEU A 168 6.18 3.39 3.61
CA LEU A 168 4.95 2.64 3.88
C LEU A 168 3.78 3.60 3.70
N ASP A 169 2.96 3.37 2.69
CA ASP A 169 1.80 4.18 2.33
C ASP A 169 0.51 3.37 2.53
N GLN A 170 -0.20 3.69 3.60
CA GLN A 170 -1.49 3.09 3.95
C GLN A 170 -2.59 4.02 3.47
N ARG A 171 -3.36 3.60 2.48
CA ARG A 171 -4.43 4.43 1.89
C ARG A 171 -5.80 4.00 2.38
N PRO A 172 -6.38 4.70 3.34
CA PRO A 172 -7.70 4.36 3.84
C PRO A 172 -8.77 4.34 2.75
N GLY A 173 -9.49 3.23 2.61
CA GLY A 173 -10.57 3.08 1.64
C GLY A 173 -11.75 4.02 1.92
N ALA A 174 -12.22 4.73 0.89
CA ALA A 174 -13.38 5.64 0.96
C ALA A 174 -14.32 5.34 -0.22
N GLY A 175 -15.54 4.92 0.07
CA GLY A 175 -16.57 4.72 -0.97
C GLY A 175 -16.99 6.06 -1.57
N ILE A 176 -17.19 6.12 -2.88
CA ILE A 176 -17.58 7.38 -3.56
C ILE A 176 -18.95 7.86 -3.04
N GLU A 177 -19.88 6.92 -2.86
CA GLU A 177 -21.27 7.16 -2.48
C GLU A 177 -21.38 7.54 -0.99
N ASP A 178 -20.61 6.89 -0.11
CA ASP A 178 -20.51 7.24 1.31
C ASP A 178 -19.79 8.56 1.57
N ASN A 179 -19.04 9.08 0.58
CA ASN A 179 -18.20 10.26 0.69
C ASN A 179 -18.79 11.50 0.01
N GLU A 180 -20.10 11.49 -0.33
CA GLU A 180 -20.79 12.67 -0.84
C GLU A 180 -20.70 13.84 0.15
N GLY A 181 -19.79 14.78 -0.11
CA GLY A 181 -19.63 16.02 0.65
C GLY A 181 -18.39 16.13 1.53
N PHE A 182 -17.53 15.10 1.62
CA PHE A 182 -16.26 15.17 2.38
C PHE A 182 -15.05 15.38 1.47
N SER A 183 -14.17 16.29 1.88
CA SER A 183 -12.82 16.39 1.33
C SER A 183 -11.93 15.25 1.82
N GLU A 184 -10.86 14.93 1.08
CA GLU A 184 -9.81 13.99 1.52
C GLU A 184 -9.26 14.40 2.89
N GLU A 185 -9.18 15.71 3.13
CA GLU A 185 -8.76 16.25 4.40
C GLU A 185 -9.70 15.82 5.54
N GLU A 186 -10.99 16.15 5.42
CA GLU A 186 -11.95 15.83 6.47
C GLU A 186 -12.00 14.32 6.72
N PHE A 187 -12.00 13.52 5.66
CA PHE A 187 -11.99 12.06 5.75
C PHE A 187 -10.80 11.54 6.56
N LEU A 188 -9.57 11.96 6.21
CA LEU A 188 -8.35 11.52 6.89
C LEU A 188 -8.26 12.00 8.36
N ASN A 189 -8.99 13.05 8.73
CA ASN A 189 -9.04 13.58 10.11
C ASN A 189 -9.99 12.80 11.03
N THR A 190 -10.84 11.91 10.49
CA THR A 190 -11.83 11.15 11.28
C THR A 190 -11.21 9.99 12.09
N GLY A 191 -10.02 9.52 11.70
CA GLY A 191 -9.34 8.42 12.37
C GLY A 191 -8.54 8.89 13.59
N SER A 192 -8.89 8.41 14.79
CA SER A 192 -8.19 8.78 16.03
C SER A 192 -7.38 7.65 16.67
N SER A 193 -7.72 6.40 16.37
CA SER A 193 -7.20 5.22 17.08
C SER A 193 -5.95 4.60 16.45
N GLY A 194 -5.72 4.77 15.15
CA GLY A 194 -4.62 4.11 14.42
C GLY A 194 -4.78 2.60 14.27
N LEU A 195 -5.93 2.03 14.63
CA LEU A 195 -6.17 0.57 14.58
C LEU A 195 -6.06 0.01 13.16
N GLY A 196 -6.36 0.80 12.13
CA GLY A 196 -6.18 0.41 10.74
C GLY A 196 -4.73 0.08 10.35
N ASN A 197 -3.74 0.60 11.08
CA ASN A 197 -2.33 0.31 10.84
C ASN A 197 -1.82 -0.91 11.62
N LYS A 198 -2.65 -1.47 12.54
CA LYS A 198 -2.20 -2.48 13.51
C LYS A 198 -1.69 -3.76 12.84
N ALA A 199 -2.44 -4.32 11.89
CA ALA A 199 -2.07 -5.58 11.22
C ALA A 199 -0.70 -5.49 10.52
N LEU A 200 -0.44 -4.38 9.83
CA LEU A 200 0.86 -4.12 9.23
C LEU A 200 1.97 -4.06 10.27
N ILE A 201 1.75 -3.35 11.37
CA ILE A 201 2.76 -3.15 12.41
C ILE A 201 3.04 -4.45 13.16
N ASP A 202 2.02 -5.25 13.45
CA ASP A 202 2.18 -6.57 14.05
C ASP A 202 2.98 -7.50 13.13
N SER A 203 2.76 -7.42 11.81
CA SER A 203 3.46 -8.25 10.81
C SER A 203 4.91 -7.83 10.57
N LEU A 204 5.16 -6.52 10.39
CA LEU A 204 6.45 -6.01 9.91
C LEU A 204 7.27 -5.29 10.99
N GLY A 205 6.64 -4.79 12.05
CA GLY A 205 7.26 -3.86 13.01
C GLY A 205 8.53 -4.40 13.68
N SER A 206 8.53 -5.66 14.09
CA SER A 206 9.71 -6.31 14.68
C SER A 206 10.90 -6.41 13.71
N MET A 207 10.64 -6.51 12.40
CA MET A 207 11.67 -6.55 11.37
C MET A 207 12.22 -5.16 11.08
N LEU A 208 11.34 -4.15 11.00
CA LEU A 208 11.72 -2.77 10.73
C LEU A 208 12.55 -2.15 11.86
N THR A 209 12.22 -2.49 13.10
CA THR A 209 12.90 -1.99 14.30
C THR A 209 14.17 -2.77 14.66
N SER A 210 14.44 -3.88 13.98
CA SER A 210 15.62 -4.70 14.21
C SER A 210 16.80 -4.25 13.35
N GLU A 211 17.88 -3.83 14.01
CA GLU A 211 19.13 -3.43 13.33
C GLU A 211 19.79 -4.60 12.59
N SER A 212 19.73 -5.81 13.15
CA SER A 212 20.33 -6.99 12.50
C SER A 212 19.61 -7.41 11.22
N LYS A 213 18.30 -7.14 11.11
CA LYS A 213 17.51 -7.48 9.91
C LYS A 213 17.69 -6.45 8.81
N LEU A 214 17.67 -5.16 9.11
CA LEU A 214 17.71 -4.11 8.09
C LEU A 214 18.87 -3.13 8.30
N PRO A 215 20.13 -3.56 8.44
CA PRO A 215 21.23 -2.77 8.98
C PRO A 215 21.47 -1.41 8.29
N ARG A 216 21.19 -1.29 6.99
CA ARG A 216 21.39 -0.04 6.22
C ARG A 216 20.20 0.92 6.23
N LEU A 217 19.05 0.50 6.76
CA LEU A 217 17.86 1.33 6.79
C LEU A 217 18.13 2.58 7.63
N SER A 218 18.05 3.75 6.99
CA SER A 218 18.38 5.04 7.60
C SER A 218 17.21 6.03 7.54
N GLN A 219 16.27 5.81 6.61
CA GLN A 219 15.11 6.67 6.40
C GLN A 219 13.82 5.85 6.24
N VAL A 220 12.77 6.25 6.96
CA VAL A 220 11.42 5.69 6.84
C VAL A 220 10.41 6.82 6.70
N TYR A 221 9.48 6.67 5.76
CA TYR A 221 8.32 7.53 5.62
C TYR A 221 7.03 6.73 5.86
N LEU A 222 6.20 7.21 6.76
CA LEU A 222 4.92 6.59 7.14
C LEU A 222 3.78 7.48 6.63
N TYR A 223 3.16 7.14 5.51
CA TYR A 223 2.00 7.85 4.96
C TYR A 223 0.70 7.15 5.37
N GLY A 224 -0.27 7.92 5.87
CA GLY A 224 -1.56 7.37 6.33
C GLY A 224 -1.49 6.66 7.68
N PHE A 225 -0.39 6.86 8.43
CA PHE A 225 -0.26 6.39 9.79
C PHE A 225 -0.79 7.44 10.76
N ILE A 226 -1.65 7.01 11.68
CA ILE A 226 -2.08 7.85 12.80
C ILE A 226 -1.00 7.77 13.87
N VAL A 227 -0.39 8.91 14.17
CA VAL A 227 0.65 9.08 15.19
C VAL A 227 0.22 10.26 16.06
N LYS A 228 0.26 10.11 17.38
CA LYS A 228 -0.14 11.17 18.29
C LYS A 228 1.00 12.18 18.44
N SER A 229 0.66 13.46 18.32
CA SER A 229 1.63 14.53 18.56
C SER A 229 2.09 14.52 20.01
N HIS A 230 3.40 14.55 20.22
CA HIS A 230 4.04 14.69 21.53
C HIS A 230 3.59 15.96 22.30
N LEU A 231 3.00 16.93 21.59
CA LEU A 231 2.49 18.18 22.16
C LEU A 231 1.12 18.00 22.84
N ARG A 232 0.36 16.93 22.53
CA ARG A 232 -0.93 16.63 23.18
C ARG A 232 -0.71 15.69 24.38
N ARG A 233 -0.27 16.27 25.51
CA ARG A 233 -0.08 15.61 26.82
C ARG A 233 -1.40 15.16 27.49
N LYS A 234 -2.26 14.40 26.80
CA LYS A 234 -3.35 13.67 27.48
C LYS A 234 -3.17 12.18 27.27
N ALA A 235 -3.12 11.48 28.41
CA ALA A 235 -2.85 10.06 28.60
C ALA A 235 -3.91 9.16 27.96
N SER A 236 -3.97 9.13 26.63
CA SER A 236 -4.60 8.05 25.89
C SER A 236 -3.49 7.15 25.35
N GLY A 237 -3.73 5.82 25.39
CA GLY A 237 -2.71 4.83 25.03
C GLY A 237 -2.02 5.08 23.70
N GLU A 238 -0.80 4.59 23.59
CA GLU A 238 0.03 4.63 22.38
C GLU A 238 -0.73 4.03 21.19
N THR A 239 -0.73 4.71 20.03
CA THR A 239 -1.27 4.12 18.80
C THR A 239 -0.26 3.12 18.23
N PRO A 240 -0.68 2.18 17.37
CA PRO A 240 0.26 1.32 16.66
C PRO A 240 1.34 2.14 15.92
N GLY A 241 0.95 3.26 15.29
CA GLY A 241 1.87 4.14 14.58
C GLY A 241 2.94 4.76 15.48
N ASP A 242 2.56 5.17 16.70
CA ASP A 242 3.49 5.66 17.72
C ASP A 242 4.54 4.59 18.06
N THR A 243 4.11 3.34 18.27
CA THR A 243 5.02 2.22 18.61
C THR A 243 6.07 1.98 17.54
N LEU A 244 5.67 1.97 16.27
CA LEU A 244 6.63 1.80 15.17
C LEU A 244 7.59 2.99 15.09
N LEU A 245 7.07 4.22 15.19
CA LEU A 245 7.88 5.44 15.13
C LEU A 245 8.90 5.48 16.27
N HIS A 246 8.50 5.17 17.50
CA HIS A 246 9.39 5.10 18.66
C HIS A 246 10.42 3.97 18.54
N GLY A 247 10.05 2.83 17.96
CA GLY A 247 10.98 1.74 17.66
C GLY A 247 12.06 2.14 16.66
N LEU A 248 11.68 2.80 15.57
CA LEU A 248 12.60 3.30 14.55
C LEU A 248 13.51 4.42 15.09
N ALA A 249 12.96 5.33 15.89
CA ALA A 249 13.72 6.40 16.52
C ALA A 249 14.77 5.87 17.50
N ARG A 250 14.43 4.85 18.31
CA ARG A 250 15.40 4.18 19.21
C ARG A 250 16.57 3.54 18.47
N ARG A 251 16.35 3.14 17.23
CA ARG A 251 17.37 2.60 16.33
C ARG A 251 18.21 3.68 15.64
N GLY A 252 17.85 4.96 15.76
CA GLY A 252 18.51 6.07 15.06
C GLY A 252 18.08 6.21 13.60
N VAL A 253 16.99 5.55 13.19
CA VAL A 253 16.41 5.70 11.84
C VAL A 253 15.59 6.99 11.79
N LYS A 254 15.83 7.83 10.78
CA LYS A 254 15.02 9.02 10.54
C LYS A 254 13.62 8.57 10.10
N CYS A 255 12.61 8.91 10.90
CA CYS A 255 11.23 8.51 10.64
C CYS A 255 10.34 9.74 10.53
N GLU A 256 9.56 9.84 9.45
CA GLU A 256 8.59 10.92 9.24
C GLU A 256 7.19 10.35 9.00
N ALA A 257 6.26 10.68 9.88
CA ALA A 257 4.84 10.43 9.67
C ALA A 257 4.21 11.57 8.86
N ARG A 258 3.47 11.22 7.81
CA ARG A 258 2.79 12.12 6.87
C ARG A 258 1.35 11.65 6.69
N ARG A 259 0.49 12.60 6.31
CA ARG A 259 -0.96 12.37 6.22
C ARG A 259 -1.35 11.23 5.31
N GLY A 260 -0.63 11.06 4.20
CA GLY A 260 -1.00 10.10 3.16
C GLY A 260 -2.17 10.60 2.34
N LYS A 261 -2.87 9.66 1.72
CA LYS A 261 -4.01 9.86 0.82
C LYS A 261 -5.05 8.80 1.06
N TRP A 262 -6.30 9.06 0.74
CA TRP A 262 -7.32 8.02 0.72
C TRP A 262 -7.25 7.13 -0.53
N CYS A 263 -8.02 6.06 -0.51
CA CYS A 263 -8.28 5.19 -1.65
C CYS A 263 -9.77 5.31 -2.00
N LEU A 264 -10.12 6.25 -2.87
CA LEU A 264 -11.49 6.35 -3.40
C LEU A 264 -11.82 5.15 -4.27
N PHE A 265 -12.99 4.56 -4.07
CA PHE A 265 -13.46 3.43 -4.85
C PHE A 265 -14.97 3.48 -5.07
N ASP A 266 -15.39 2.94 -6.20
CA ASP A 266 -16.80 2.76 -6.57
C ASP A 266 -17.36 1.57 -5.78
N GLN A 267 -18.40 1.80 -4.96
CA GLN A 267 -18.88 0.78 -4.02
C GLN A 267 -19.60 -0.36 -4.73
N GLU A 268 -20.25 -0.09 -5.87
CA GLU A 268 -20.92 -1.10 -6.69
C GLU A 268 -19.93 -2.10 -7.30
N SER A 269 -18.90 -1.59 -8.00
CA SER A 269 -17.93 -2.42 -8.73
C SER A 269 -16.70 -2.83 -7.92
N GLY A 270 -16.39 -2.14 -6.81
CA GLY A 270 -15.15 -2.28 -6.05
C GLY A 270 -13.91 -1.77 -6.79
N THR A 271 -14.11 -0.98 -7.85
CA THR A 271 -13.00 -0.45 -8.66
C THR A 271 -12.47 0.88 -8.11
N THR A 272 -11.18 1.15 -8.29
CA THR A 272 -10.57 2.42 -7.93
C THR A 272 -9.76 2.98 -9.10
N SER A 273 -9.73 4.30 -9.22
CA SER A 273 -8.81 5.01 -10.11
C SER A 273 -7.46 5.31 -9.49
N TRP A 274 -6.97 4.37 -8.68
CA TRP A 274 -5.65 4.36 -8.08
C TRP A 274 -4.57 4.64 -9.15
N ALA A 275 -3.88 5.78 -9.07
CA ALA A 275 -2.79 6.17 -9.96
C ALA A 275 -3.17 6.37 -11.45
N LYS A 276 -4.21 7.15 -11.75
CA LYS A 276 -4.45 7.67 -13.11
C LYS A 276 -3.28 8.55 -13.59
N TRP A 277 -2.87 8.41 -14.86
CA TRP A 277 -1.74 9.12 -15.47
C TRP A 277 -1.88 10.65 -15.48
N ASN A 278 -3.11 11.16 -15.41
CA ASN A 278 -3.45 12.58 -15.34
C ASN A 278 -3.67 13.07 -13.89
N GLY A 279 -3.11 12.37 -12.90
CA GLY A 279 -3.40 12.55 -11.47
C GLY A 279 -4.51 11.61 -11.02
N ASP A 280 -4.65 11.40 -9.71
CA ASP A 280 -5.48 10.36 -9.05
C ASP A 280 -7.00 10.39 -9.35
N GLY A 281 -7.46 11.08 -10.40
CA GLY A 281 -8.88 11.26 -10.70
C GLY A 281 -9.60 12.21 -9.73
N CYS A 282 -8.88 12.75 -8.73
CA CYS A 282 -9.32 13.82 -7.83
C CYS A 282 -9.39 15.18 -8.56
N THR A 283 -10.04 15.26 -9.72
CA THR A 283 -10.27 16.53 -10.43
C THR A 283 -11.58 17.20 -10.03
N HIS A 284 -12.00 17.02 -8.78
CA HIS A 284 -13.09 17.82 -8.22
C HIS A 284 -12.64 18.46 -6.90
N ILE A 285 -12.26 19.74 -7.06
CA ILE A 285 -12.42 20.85 -6.10
C ILE A 285 -11.45 20.79 -4.89
N HIS A 286 -10.69 21.86 -4.67
CA HIS A 286 -9.74 22.11 -3.54
C HIS A 286 -8.28 21.69 -3.72
N HIS A 287 -7.73 21.87 -4.92
CA HIS A 287 -6.34 21.59 -5.28
C HIS A 287 -5.29 22.62 -4.76
N GLU A 288 -5.48 23.25 -3.59
CA GLU A 288 -4.54 24.29 -3.08
C GLU A 288 -3.73 23.93 -1.82
N TYR A 289 -3.88 22.74 -1.21
CA TYR A 289 -3.24 22.44 0.08
C TYR A 289 -2.41 21.15 0.13
N MET A 290 -1.60 20.88 -0.90
CA MET A 290 -0.69 19.72 -0.92
C MET A 290 0.68 20.02 -0.28
N GLY A 291 0.68 20.32 1.02
CA GLY A 291 1.92 20.57 1.78
C GLY A 291 1.82 20.46 3.29
N VAL A 292 0.73 19.91 3.85
CA VAL A 292 0.49 19.98 5.29
C VAL A 292 1.06 18.76 6.01
N ARG A 293 2.10 18.99 6.80
CA ARG A 293 2.67 18.02 7.75
C ARG A 293 1.65 17.77 8.87
N TRP A 294 1.56 16.55 9.43
CA TRP A 294 0.62 16.22 10.53
C TRP A 294 0.69 17.21 11.71
N TYR A 295 1.88 17.75 12.01
CA TYR A 295 2.06 18.73 13.09
C TYR A 295 1.48 20.12 12.79
N THR A 296 1.13 20.41 11.54
CA THR A 296 0.55 21.71 11.14
C THR A 296 -0.98 21.67 11.21
N VAL A 297 -1.62 20.51 11.03
CA VAL A 297 -3.09 20.38 11.05
C VAL A 297 -3.65 20.47 12.48
N LEU A 298 -2.94 19.97 13.48
CA LEU A 298 -3.43 19.98 14.87
C LEU A 298 -3.17 21.29 15.63
N ALA A 299 -2.63 22.32 14.97
CA ALA A 299 -2.40 23.65 15.53
C ALA A 299 -3.60 24.60 15.38
N LYS A 300 -4.69 24.17 14.71
CA LYS A 300 -5.97 24.88 14.68
C LYS A 300 -7.06 24.01 15.31
N THR A 301 -7.16 24.13 16.63
CA THR A 301 -8.36 24.31 17.48
C THR A 301 -7.92 24.17 18.92
#